data_AF-A0AAJ3P469-F1
#
_entry.id   AF-A0AAJ3P469-F1
#
_cell.length_a   1.000
_cell.length_b   1.000
_cell.length_c   1.000
_cell.angle_alpha   90.00
_cell.angle_beta   90.00
_cell.angle_gamma   90.00
#
_symmetry.space_group_name_H-M   'P 1'
#
loop_
_entity.id
_entity.type
_entity.pdbx_description
1 polymer ?
#
loop_
_entity_poly.entity_id
_entity_poly.type
_entity_poly.pdbx_seq_one_letter_code
_entity_poly.pdbx_strand_id
1 'polypeptide(L)'
;MSPSPVSSTPILRRTLIWSAVATVVLALVAGGIGFAVAQGEGLISGLLGVLLAALFLGITGLSILIANRWYGDPLYVQLFFAIVLGGWLLKLGVFVVVMILLAGQPWIEPMVFFLSIVAGVLMSLIIDVVVLTQMRLPNVSDTTLPTEVPEDRAPGAANDAPDGPADTAPRS
;
A
#
# COMPACT_ATOMS: atom_id res chain seq x y z
N MET A 1 19.93 20.66 11.99
CA MET A 1 19.20 20.08 10.84
C MET A 1 17.73 20.17 11.16
N SER A 2 17.02 21.07 10.47
CA SER A 2 15.58 21.28 10.64
C SER A 2 14.82 20.06 10.09
N PRO A 3 13.92 19.44 10.87
CA PRO A 3 13.10 18.33 10.39
C PRO A 3 12.16 18.88 9.31
N SER A 4 12.39 18.51 8.06
CA SER A 4 11.45 18.75 6.98
C SER A 4 10.19 17.94 7.25
N PRO A 5 9.03 18.57 7.56
CA PRO A 5 7.80 17.83 7.68
C PRO A 5 7.39 17.48 6.25
N VAL A 6 7.70 16.25 5.83
CA VAL A 6 7.01 15.65 4.70
C VAL A 6 5.53 15.61 5.07
N SER A 7 4.78 16.58 4.58
CA SER A 7 3.34 16.64 4.75
C SER A 7 2.76 15.47 3.96
N SER A 8 2.61 14.30 4.59
CA SER A 8 2.04 13.08 4.01
C SER A 8 0.54 13.20 3.68
N THR A 9 -0.09 14.33 4.02
CA THR A 9 -1.51 14.60 3.85
C THR A 9 -1.99 14.68 2.40
N PRO A 10 -1.28 15.25 1.40
CA PRO A 10 -1.78 15.33 0.03
C PRO A 10 -1.77 13.97 -0.68
N ILE A 11 -0.72 13.17 -0.48
CA ILE A 11 -0.59 11.83 -1.08
C ILE A 11 -1.62 10.89 -0.47
N LEU A 12 -1.72 10.83 0.87
CA LEU A 12 -2.69 9.98 1.54
C LEU A 12 -4.14 10.36 1.16
N ARG A 13 -4.43 11.66 1.09
CA ARG A 13 -5.72 12.17 0.63
C ARG A 13 -6.00 11.79 -0.82
N ARG A 14 -4.99 11.86 -1.71
CA ARG A 14 -5.16 11.50 -3.12
C ARG A 14 -5.46 10.01 -3.27
N THR A 15 -4.75 9.14 -2.56
CA THR A 15 -5.02 7.69 -2.55
C THR A 15 -6.42 7.38 -2.01
N LEU A 16 -6.84 8.03 -0.93
CA LEU A 16 -8.18 7.87 -0.36
C LEU A 16 -9.30 8.36 -1.30
N ILE A 17 -9.07 9.46 -2.02
CA ILE A 17 -10.04 9.96 -3.01
C ILE A 17 -10.14 9.00 -4.19
N TRP A 18 -9.01 8.50 -4.70
CA TRP A 18 -9.01 7.54 -5.82
C TRP A 18 -9.69 6.23 -5.46
N SER A 19 -9.43 5.68 -4.27
CA SER A 19 -10.11 4.46 -3.82
C SER A 19 -11.61 4.69 -3.65
N ALA A 20 -12.02 5.82 -3.05
CA ALA A 20 -13.44 6.16 -2.91
C ALA A 20 -14.14 6.32 -4.27
N VAL A 21 -13.53 7.03 -5.22
CA VAL A 21 -14.08 7.20 -6.57
C VAL A 21 -14.21 5.86 -7.28
N ALA A 22 -13.18 5.01 -7.21
CA ALA A 22 -13.21 3.68 -7.81
C ALA A 22 -14.34 2.82 -7.22
N THR A 23 -14.52 2.84 -5.89
CA THR A 23 -15.63 2.13 -5.23
C THR A 23 -16.99 2.64 -5.69
N VAL A 24 -17.17 3.95 -5.85
CA VAL A 24 -18.43 4.53 -6.33
C VAL A 24 -18.71 4.12 -7.78
N VAL A 25 -17.73 4.22 -8.68
CA VAL A 25 -17.87 3.78 -10.08
C VAL A 25 -18.25 2.31 -10.14
N LEU A 26 -17.56 1.47 -9.38
CA LEU A 26 -17.83 0.04 -9.32
C LEU A 26 -19.23 -0.24 -8.75
N ALA A 27 -19.67 0.48 -7.72
CA ALA A 27 -21.01 0.34 -7.15
C ALA A 27 -22.11 0.68 -8.18
N LEU A 28 -21.91 1.73 -8.99
CA LEU A 28 -22.83 2.10 -10.06
C LEU A 28 -22.88 1.02 -11.15
N VAL A 29 -21.73 0.48 -11.57
CA VAL A 29 -21.66 -0.55 -12.61
C VAL A 29 -22.24 -1.88 -12.12
N ALA A 30 -21.78 -2.39 -10.98
CA ALA A 30 -22.25 -3.65 -10.42
C ALA A 30 -23.72 -3.58 -10.00
N GLY A 31 -24.14 -2.48 -9.38
CA GLY A 31 -25.53 -2.24 -9.02
C GLY A 31 -26.44 -2.10 -10.25
N GLY A 32 -25.99 -1.39 -11.29
CA GLY A 32 -26.74 -1.25 -12.55
C GLY A 32 -26.90 -2.58 -13.30
N ILE A 33 -25.82 -3.35 -13.43
CA ILE A 33 -25.86 -4.69 -14.06
C ILE A 33 -26.71 -5.64 -13.21
N GLY A 34 -26.52 -5.64 -11.90
CA GLY A 34 -27.31 -6.45 -10.97
C GLY A 34 -28.80 -6.14 -11.08
N PHE A 35 -29.17 -4.85 -11.11
CA PHE A 35 -30.55 -4.42 -11.29
C PHE A 35 -31.13 -4.89 -12.63
N ALA A 36 -30.37 -4.80 -13.72
CA ALA A 36 -30.84 -5.28 -15.03
C ALA A 36 -31.11 -6.79 -15.05
N VAL A 37 -30.31 -7.58 -14.33
CA VAL A 37 -30.40 -9.06 -14.32
C VAL A 37 -31.47 -9.58 -13.37
N ALA A 38 -31.52 -9.07 -12.14
CA ALA A 38 -32.36 -9.60 -11.06
C ALA A 38 -33.10 -8.50 -10.27
N GLN A 39 -33.30 -7.33 -10.86
CA GLN A 39 -34.09 -6.23 -10.30
C GLN A 39 -33.58 -5.82 -8.89
N GLY A 40 -34.46 -5.73 -7.90
CA GLY A 40 -34.08 -5.31 -6.55
C GLY A 40 -33.05 -6.22 -5.87
N GLU A 41 -33.19 -7.54 -6.03
CA GLU A 41 -32.28 -8.52 -5.43
C GLU A 41 -30.89 -8.44 -6.05
N GLY A 42 -30.82 -8.31 -7.38
CA GLY A 42 -29.56 -8.13 -8.08
C GLY A 42 -28.88 -6.80 -7.73
N LEU A 43 -29.63 -5.71 -7.53
CA LEU A 43 -29.07 -4.44 -7.06
C LEU A 43 -28.41 -4.60 -5.68
N ILE A 44 -29.13 -5.20 -4.72
CA ILE A 44 -28.62 -5.40 -3.36
C ILE A 44 -27.39 -6.32 -3.37
N SER A 45 -27.47 -7.45 -4.08
CA SER A 45 -26.33 -8.35 -4.29
C SER A 45 -25.11 -7.64 -4.87
N GLY A 46 -25.32 -6.82 -5.91
CA GLY A 46 -24.25 -6.10 -6.57
C GLY A 46 -23.56 -5.12 -5.63
N LEU A 47 -24.34 -4.31 -4.92
CA LEU A 47 -23.84 -3.34 -3.96
C LEU A 47 -23.12 -4.00 -2.77
N LEU A 48 -23.64 -5.10 -2.25
CA LEU A 48 -22.99 -5.85 -1.16
C LEU A 48 -21.67 -6.48 -1.61
N GLY A 49 -21.61 -7.01 -2.83
CA GLY A 49 -20.36 -7.54 -3.38
C GLY A 49 -19.29 -6.46 -3.50
N VAL A 50 -19.66 -5.28 -3.98
CA VAL A 50 -18.76 -4.11 -4.04
C VAL A 50 -18.32 -3.63 -2.65
N LEU A 51 -19.25 -3.56 -1.70
CA LEU A 51 -18.95 -3.18 -0.33
C LEU A 51 -17.94 -4.14 0.31
N LEU A 52 -18.13 -5.45 0.10
CA LEU A 52 -17.21 -6.47 0.61
C LEU A 52 -15.82 -6.37 -0.04
N ALA A 53 -15.76 -6.13 -1.36
CA ALA A 53 -14.49 -5.90 -2.05
C ALA A 53 -13.76 -4.66 -1.52
N ALA A 54 -14.49 -3.56 -1.31
CA ALA A 54 -13.96 -2.33 -0.72
C ALA A 54 -13.47 -2.55 0.73
N LEU A 55 -14.20 -3.33 1.52
CA LEU A 55 -13.78 -3.73 2.87
C LEU A 55 -12.46 -4.50 2.83
N PHE A 56 -12.30 -5.44 1.91
CA PHE A 56 -11.04 -6.18 1.77
C PHE A 56 -9.90 -5.28 1.37
N LEU A 57 -10.11 -4.36 0.42
CA LEU A 57 -9.08 -3.37 0.08
C LEU A 57 -8.71 -2.51 1.30
N GLY A 58 -9.71 -2.08 2.07
CA GLY A 58 -9.54 -1.31 3.30
C GLY A 58 -8.71 -2.04 4.36
N ILE A 59 -8.97 -3.34 4.59
CA ILE A 59 -8.18 -4.15 5.53
C ILE A 59 -6.71 -4.23 5.08
N THR A 60 -6.42 -4.34 3.78
CA THR A 60 -5.02 -4.30 3.29
C THR A 60 -4.37 -2.95 3.57
N GLY A 61 -5.02 -1.85 3.20
CA GLY A 61 -4.45 -0.52 3.42
C GLY A 61 -4.23 -0.23 4.91
N LEU A 62 -5.17 -0.63 5.75
CA LEU A 62 -5.11 -0.45 7.18
C LEU A 62 -4.01 -1.30 7.83
N SER A 63 -3.84 -2.57 7.40
CA SER A 63 -2.78 -3.42 7.94
C SER A 63 -1.39 -2.84 7.66
N ILE A 64 -1.17 -2.31 6.47
CA ILE A 64 0.09 -1.65 6.09
C ILE A 64 0.29 -0.36 6.89
N LEU A 65 -0.75 0.49 7.02
CA LEU A 65 -0.65 1.75 7.75
C LEU A 65 -0.36 1.52 9.24
N ILE A 66 -1.02 0.52 9.83
CA ILE A 66 -0.77 0.10 11.21
C ILE A 66 0.68 -0.40 11.32
N ALA A 67 1.10 -1.35 10.47
CA ALA A 67 2.46 -1.90 10.51
C ALA A 67 3.55 -0.84 10.36
N ASN A 68 3.36 0.16 9.50
CA ASN A 68 4.32 1.23 9.27
C ASN A 68 4.53 2.16 10.50
N ARG A 69 3.65 2.07 11.51
CA ARG A 69 3.78 2.88 12.74
C ARG A 69 4.99 2.49 13.59
N TRP A 70 5.52 1.28 13.41
CA TRP A 70 6.72 0.76 14.09
C TRP A 70 7.98 0.83 13.23
N TYR A 71 7.96 1.61 12.14
CA TYR A 71 9.10 1.73 11.25
C TYR A 71 10.33 2.28 11.99
N GLY A 72 11.45 1.56 11.91
CA GLY A 72 12.71 1.90 12.60
C GLY A 72 12.96 1.17 13.92
N ASP A 73 11.98 0.46 14.47
CA ASP A 73 12.18 -0.38 15.65
C ASP A 73 12.89 -1.71 15.29
N PRO A 74 13.71 -2.28 16.19
CA PRO A 74 14.36 -3.58 15.97
C PRO A 74 13.37 -4.74 15.69
N LEU A 75 12.12 -4.58 16.14
CA LEU A 75 11.03 -5.56 15.98
C LEU A 75 10.10 -5.25 14.79
N TYR A 76 10.40 -4.22 14.00
CA TYR A 76 9.55 -3.78 12.88
C TYR A 76 9.19 -4.93 11.94
N VAL A 77 10.18 -5.73 11.55
CA VAL A 77 9.99 -6.83 10.60
C VAL A 77 9.02 -7.88 11.16
N GLN A 78 9.22 -8.32 12.41
CA GLN A 78 8.33 -9.30 13.03
C GLN A 78 6.90 -8.78 13.18
N LEU A 79 6.73 -7.54 13.63
CA LEU A 79 5.41 -6.91 13.78
C LEU A 79 4.73 -6.73 12.42
N PHE A 80 5.46 -6.28 11.41
CA PHE A 80 4.95 -6.14 10.04
C PHE A 80 4.41 -7.47 9.51
N PHE A 81 5.19 -8.55 9.59
CA PHE A 81 4.73 -9.87 9.17
C PHE A 81 3.52 -10.35 9.97
N ALA A 82 3.52 -10.18 11.29
CA ALA A 82 2.40 -10.57 12.14
C ALA A 82 1.11 -9.82 11.77
N ILE A 83 1.19 -8.51 11.51
CA ILE A 83 0.03 -7.68 11.14
C ILE A 83 -0.46 -8.01 9.73
N VAL A 84 0.43 -8.22 8.76
CA VAL A 84 0.05 -8.55 7.39
C VAL A 84 -0.57 -9.95 7.31
N LEU A 85 0.06 -10.95 7.93
CA LEU A 85 -0.49 -12.31 8.02
C LEU A 85 -1.80 -12.33 8.82
N GLY A 86 -1.88 -11.57 9.92
CA GLY A 86 -3.10 -11.40 10.71
C GLY A 86 -4.23 -10.74 9.91
N GLY A 87 -3.92 -9.71 9.11
CA GLY A 87 -4.88 -9.05 8.21
C GLY A 87 -5.39 -9.99 7.12
N TRP A 88 -4.54 -10.88 6.61
CA TRP A 88 -4.95 -11.92 5.68
C TRP A 88 -5.90 -12.94 6.34
N LEU A 89 -5.56 -13.41 7.54
CA LEU A 89 -6.43 -14.35 8.30
C LEU A 89 -7.77 -13.71 8.68
N LEU A 90 -7.75 -12.43 9.09
CA LEU A 90 -8.94 -11.65 9.37
C LEU A 90 -9.85 -11.58 8.15
N LYS A 91 -9.31 -11.31 6.96
CA LYS A 91 -10.10 -11.31 5.71
C LYS A 91 -10.75 -12.64 5.44
N LEU A 92 -10.02 -13.75 5.60
CA LEU A 92 -10.61 -15.08 5.41
C LEU A 92 -11.75 -15.33 6.39
N GLY A 93 -11.55 -15.00 7.68
CA GLY A 93 -12.59 -15.13 8.69
C GLY A 93 -13.82 -14.29 8.35
N VAL A 94 -13.62 -13.01 8.03
CA VAL A 94 -14.70 -12.09 7.60
C VAL A 94 -15.41 -12.63 6.36
N PHE A 95 -14.66 -13.10 5.35
CA PHE A 95 -15.25 -13.68 4.14
C PHE A 95 -16.17 -14.85 4.48
N VAL A 96 -15.67 -15.82 5.25
CA VAL A 96 -16.43 -17.01 5.65
C VAL A 96 -17.67 -16.63 6.44
N VAL A 97 -17.55 -15.74 7.42
CA VAL A 97 -18.69 -15.27 8.21
C VAL A 97 -19.73 -14.61 7.31
N VAL A 98 -19.33 -13.70 6.42
CA VAL A 98 -20.24 -13.05 5.47
C VAL A 98 -20.91 -14.07 4.56
N MET A 99 -20.16 -15.04 4.02
CA MET A 99 -20.75 -16.10 3.18
C MET A 99 -21.77 -16.93 3.94
N ILE A 100 -21.51 -17.30 5.20
CA ILE A 100 -22.45 -18.05 6.02
C ILE A 100 -23.71 -17.22 6.32
N LEU A 101 -23.54 -15.92 6.63
CA LEU A 101 -24.67 -15.04 6.94
C LEU A 101 -25.56 -14.77 5.72
N LEU A 102 -24.98 -14.66 4.53
CA LEU A 102 -25.72 -14.45 3.29
C LEU A 102 -26.21 -15.76 2.64
N ALA A 103 -25.69 -16.91 3.06
CA ALA A 103 -26.09 -18.19 2.50
C ALA A 103 -27.59 -18.44 2.71
N GLY A 104 -28.28 -18.79 1.63
CA GLY A 104 -29.71 -19.12 1.64
C GLY A 104 -30.64 -17.92 1.85
N GLN A 105 -30.12 -16.69 1.85
CA GLN A 105 -30.97 -15.49 1.93
C GLN A 105 -31.75 -15.31 0.61
N PRO A 106 -33.10 -15.17 0.66
CA PRO A 106 -33.93 -15.12 -0.55
C PRO A 106 -33.73 -13.84 -1.37
N TRP A 107 -33.21 -12.78 -0.76
CA TRP A 107 -32.98 -11.48 -1.37
C TRP A 107 -31.57 -11.32 -1.95
N ILE A 108 -30.75 -12.38 -1.90
CA ILE A 108 -29.41 -12.43 -2.48
C ILE A 108 -29.45 -13.29 -3.73
N GLU A 109 -29.21 -12.66 -4.88
CA GLU A 109 -28.83 -13.35 -6.10
C GLU A 109 -27.33 -13.73 -6.00
N PRO A 110 -26.98 -15.03 -5.91
CA PRO A 110 -25.61 -15.46 -5.61
C PRO A 110 -24.59 -15.17 -6.72
N MET A 111 -25.00 -15.24 -7.99
CA MET A 111 -24.09 -15.00 -9.12
C MET A 111 -23.72 -13.53 -9.25
N VAL A 112 -24.68 -12.63 -9.15
CA VAL A 112 -24.47 -11.19 -9.15
C VAL A 112 -23.58 -10.79 -7.98
N PHE A 113 -23.85 -11.31 -6.78
CA PHE A 113 -23.02 -11.05 -5.61
C PHE A 113 -21.57 -11.53 -5.83
N PHE A 114 -21.39 -12.78 -6.26
CA PHE A 114 -20.07 -13.35 -6.53
C PHE A 114 -19.31 -12.58 -7.62
N LEU A 115 -19.95 -12.33 -8.77
CA LEU A 115 -19.35 -11.59 -9.87
C LEU A 115 -19.02 -10.15 -9.49
N SER A 116 -19.79 -9.52 -8.60
CA SER A 116 -19.51 -8.18 -8.11
C SER A 116 -18.26 -8.15 -7.21
N ILE A 117 -18.05 -9.18 -6.39
CA ILE A 117 -16.80 -9.34 -5.62
C ILE A 117 -15.63 -9.52 -6.58
N VAL A 118 -15.75 -10.44 -7.55
CA VAL A 118 -14.69 -10.72 -8.53
C VAL A 118 -14.35 -9.46 -9.32
N ALA A 119 -15.36 -8.77 -9.85
CA ALA A 119 -15.17 -7.51 -10.56
C ALA A 119 -14.49 -6.47 -9.67
N GLY A 120 -14.85 -6.38 -8.39
CA GLY A 120 -14.19 -5.46 -7.46
C GLY A 120 -12.73 -5.77 -7.18
N VAL A 121 -12.39 -7.06 -7.02
CA VAL A 121 -10.99 -7.49 -6.85
C VAL A 121 -10.19 -7.23 -8.13
N LEU A 122 -10.74 -7.53 -9.31
CA LEU A 122 -10.08 -7.26 -10.58
C LEU A 122 -9.89 -5.75 -10.82
N MET A 123 -10.91 -4.95 -10.52
CA MET A 123 -10.84 -3.49 -10.62
C MET A 123 -9.73 -2.93 -9.71
N SER A 124 -9.63 -3.40 -8.45
CA SER A 124 -8.57 -2.95 -7.55
C SER A 124 -7.20 -3.33 -8.10
N LEU A 125 -7.03 -4.56 -8.59
CA LEU A 125 -5.75 -5.01 -9.16
C LEU A 125 -5.35 -4.19 -10.38
N ILE A 126 -6.29 -3.86 -11.26
CA ILE A 126 -6.04 -2.98 -12.41
C ILE A 126 -5.57 -1.61 -11.94
N ILE A 127 -6.23 -1.02 -10.94
CA ILE A 127 -5.83 0.27 -10.36
C ILE A 127 -4.43 0.17 -9.78
N ASP A 128 -4.13 -0.89 -9.03
CA ASP A 128 -2.82 -1.10 -8.43
C ASP A 128 -1.73 -1.16 -9.52
N VAL A 129 -1.92 -1.94 -10.59
CA VAL A 129 -0.99 -2.03 -11.73
C VAL A 129 -0.82 -0.68 -12.43
N VAL A 130 -1.92 0.04 -12.68
CA VAL A 130 -1.90 1.34 -13.34
C VAL A 130 -1.18 2.39 -12.49
N VAL A 131 -1.40 2.39 -11.17
CA VAL A 131 -0.71 3.30 -10.24
C VAL A 131 0.78 2.93 -10.15
N LEU A 132 1.11 1.65 -10.03
CA LEU A 132 2.49 1.17 -9.96
C LEU A 132 3.29 1.54 -11.21
N THR A 133 2.71 1.37 -12.41
CA THR A 133 3.37 1.72 -13.68
C THR A 133 3.54 3.23 -13.88
N GLN A 134 2.71 4.05 -13.23
CA GLN A 134 2.85 5.52 -13.25
C GLN A 134 3.87 6.02 -12.24
N MET A 135 4.13 5.28 -11.16
CA MET A 135 5.20 5.58 -10.21
C MET A 135 6.56 5.29 -10.86
N ARG A 136 7.10 6.28 -11.59
CA ARG A 136 8.52 6.30 -11.99
C ARG A 136 9.37 6.50 -10.74
N LEU A 137 9.60 5.42 -9.99
CA LEU A 137 10.55 5.43 -8.89
C LEU A 137 11.96 5.45 -9.49
N PRO A 138 12.77 6.50 -9.27
CA PRO A 138 14.16 6.48 -9.69
C PRO A 138 14.87 5.40 -8.86
N ASN A 139 15.31 4.32 -9.52
CA ASN A 139 16.04 3.21 -8.89
C ASN A 139 17.36 3.63 -8.20
N VAL A 140 17.72 4.91 -8.27
CA VAL A 140 18.94 5.52 -7.72
C VAL A 140 18.54 6.82 -7.03
N SER A 141 17.96 6.72 -5.84
CA SER A 141 17.68 7.89 -4.99
C SER A 141 18.66 8.00 -3.81
N ASP A 142 19.32 6.90 -3.42
CA ASP A 142 20.17 6.82 -2.23
C ASP A 142 21.66 6.54 -2.55
N THR A 143 22.06 6.62 -3.81
CA THR A 143 23.48 6.51 -4.19
C THR A 143 24.08 7.89 -4.33
N THR A 144 24.86 8.30 -3.34
CA THR A 144 25.84 9.38 -3.50
C THR A 144 26.88 8.90 -4.49
N LEU A 145 26.85 9.44 -5.72
CA LEU A 145 27.95 9.21 -6.66
C LEU A 145 29.24 9.73 -6.00
N PRO A 146 30.33 8.95 -5.98
CA PRO A 146 31.63 9.46 -5.57
C PRO A 146 31.92 10.76 -6.34
N THR A 147 32.03 11.88 -5.63
CA THR A 147 32.37 13.19 -6.21
C THR A 147 33.85 13.31 -6.56
N GLU A 148 34.66 12.35 -6.12
CA GLU A 148 36.07 12.24 -6.47
C GLU A 148 36.36 10.81 -6.90
N VAL A 149 36.97 10.68 -8.07
CA VAL A 149 37.58 9.44 -8.55
C VAL A 149 39.03 9.45 -8.05
N PRO A 150 39.47 8.49 -7.21
CA PRO A 150 40.82 8.48 -6.65
C PRO A 150 41.94 8.54 -7.69
N GLU A 151 41.71 7.97 -8.88
CA GLU A 151 42.65 8.04 -10.02
C GLU A 151 42.67 9.37 -10.79
N ASP A 152 41.71 10.27 -10.57
CA ASP A 152 41.65 11.61 -11.21
C ASP A 152 42.26 12.71 -10.30
N ARG A 153 42.83 12.31 -9.16
CA ARG A 153 43.58 13.21 -8.28
C ARG A 153 44.91 13.58 -8.93
N ALA A 154 45.07 14.86 -9.29
CA ALA A 154 46.29 15.39 -9.88
C ALA A 154 47.53 15.04 -9.01
N PRO A 155 48.61 14.45 -9.59
CA PRO A 155 49.84 14.17 -8.86
C PRO A 155 50.50 15.48 -8.43
N GLY A 156 50.32 15.90 -7.17
CA GLY A 156 50.94 17.12 -6.63
C GLY A 156 50.19 17.81 -5.48
N ALA A 157 48.93 17.47 -5.21
CA ALA A 157 48.12 18.14 -4.17
C ALA A 157 48.43 17.71 -2.71
N ALA A 158 49.43 16.85 -2.48
CA ALA A 158 49.75 16.32 -1.15
C ALA A 158 50.50 17.31 -0.24
N ASN A 159 50.85 18.50 -0.72
CA ASN A 159 51.82 19.36 -0.05
C ASN A 159 51.22 20.54 0.75
N ASP A 160 49.89 20.75 0.78
CA ASP A 160 49.29 21.97 1.35
C ASP A 160 48.31 21.75 2.53
N ALA A 161 48.29 20.57 3.17
CA ALA A 161 47.55 20.40 4.43
C ALA A 161 48.50 20.55 5.63
N PRO A 162 48.22 21.45 6.61
CA PRO A 162 49.03 21.54 7.82
C PRO A 162 48.79 20.29 8.69
N ASP A 163 49.86 19.57 8.99
CA ASP A 163 49.89 18.42 9.89
C ASP A 163 49.20 18.74 11.24
N GLY A 164 48.12 18.02 11.53
CA GLY A 164 47.51 17.96 12.87
C GLY A 164 48.43 17.20 13.85
N PRO A 165 48.33 17.48 15.17
CA PRO A 165 49.45 17.36 16.09
C PRO A 165 49.90 15.91 16.33
N ALA A 166 51.22 15.73 16.23
CA ALA A 166 51.94 14.49 16.46
C ALA A 166 51.79 13.96 17.90
N ASP A 167 51.46 12.67 17.97
CA ASP A 167 51.48 11.83 19.15
C ASP A 167 52.91 11.72 19.71
N THR A 168 53.22 12.51 20.75
CA THR A 168 54.49 12.42 21.49
C THR A 168 54.29 11.68 22.80
N ALA A 169 54.56 10.36 22.80
CA ALA A 169 54.86 9.62 24.01
C ALA A 169 56.24 10.05 24.58
N PRO A 170 56.53 9.77 25.87
CA PRO A 170 57.38 8.59 26.08
C PRO A 170 57.00 7.72 27.28
N ARG A 171 57.34 6.44 27.11
CA ARG A 171 57.35 5.38 28.12
C ARG A 171 58.42 5.66 29.19
N SER A 172 58.07 5.43 30.44
CA SER A 172 58.99 5.12 31.55
C SER A 172 58.36 4.04 32.41
#